data_AF-A0A6A3I9G0-F1
#
_entry.id   AF-A0A6A3I9G0-F1
#
_cell.length_a   1.000
_cell.length_b   1.000
_cell.length_c   1.000
_cell.angle_alpha   90.00
_cell.angle_beta   90.00
_cell.angle_gamma   90.00
#
_symmetry.space_group_name_H-M   'P 1'
#
loop_
_entity.id
_entity.type
_entity.pdbx_description
1 polymer ?
#
loop_
_entity_poly.entity_id
_entity_poly.type
_entity_poly.pdbx_seq_one_letter_code
_entity_poly.pdbx_strand_id
1 'polypeptide(L)'
;MQEPEEPFVLASVSVVCRRWPSVEDLPHAVHLIHTFTAEISKKALPDLLEHGDSSLFFRVLQAVDESVNLIHHEKLRQYRLAMQLIPSKMTLKGGKLQAMKELYKRYRGAVDDDTVRAVAAEPELPVLKWLHSCEPRIFKNFTGFEERIFRFASTNDRKGVVRWLVKLFPDTVRSLEFAAGGGHLDLIKWLMKHTKWDTEVEAAFYKAVQAGHVEIAKFLYNYKPTMTKSYWPMQSITSLEIAQWFHEIKFWSFTDSVLRGAVERGHLEMRLMGI
;
A
#
# COMPACT_ATOMS: atom_id res chain seq x y z
N MET A 1 34.46 35.31 -6.86
CA MET A 1 33.64 34.17 -6.39
C MET A 1 32.23 34.70 -6.24
N GLN A 2 31.38 34.44 -7.23
CA GLN A 2 29.94 34.73 -7.13
C GLN A 2 29.28 33.44 -6.67
N GLU A 3 28.60 33.50 -5.54
CA GLU A 3 27.75 32.41 -5.05
C GLU A 3 26.59 32.20 -6.04
N PRO A 4 26.18 30.94 -6.31
CA PRO A 4 25.05 30.69 -7.18
C PRO A 4 23.75 31.03 -6.44
N GLU A 5 22.96 31.96 -6.99
CA GLU A 5 21.59 32.22 -6.53
C GLU A 5 20.76 30.95 -6.69
N GLU A 6 20.33 30.36 -5.57
CA GLU A 6 19.34 29.30 -5.55
C GLU A 6 17.99 29.84 -6.08
N PRO A 7 17.33 29.16 -7.02
CA PRO A 7 16.04 29.62 -7.52
C PRO A 7 14.97 29.46 -6.43
N PHE A 8 14.44 30.59 -5.95
CA PHE A 8 13.28 30.64 -5.08
C PHE A 8 12.07 29.97 -5.74
N VAL A 9 11.68 28.80 -5.26
CA VAL A 9 10.43 28.13 -5.66
C VAL A 9 9.29 28.68 -4.81
N LEU A 10 8.52 29.63 -5.37
CA LEU A 10 7.29 30.14 -4.76
C LEU A 10 6.19 29.07 -4.84
N ALA A 11 6.09 28.22 -3.82
CA ALA A 11 5.16 27.08 -3.79
C ALA A 11 3.68 27.47 -3.59
N SER A 12 3.36 28.70 -3.15
CA SER A 12 1.98 29.18 -3.14
C SER A 12 1.86 30.69 -3.06
N VAL A 13 0.97 31.26 -3.88
CA VAL A 13 0.49 32.65 -3.72
C VAL A 13 -1.04 32.59 -3.60
N SER A 14 -1.57 32.94 -2.44
CA SER A 14 -3.02 33.08 -2.22
C SER A 14 -3.45 34.52 -2.43
N VAL A 15 -4.04 34.84 -3.59
CA VAL A 15 -4.65 36.15 -3.80
C VAL A 15 -6.07 36.11 -3.24
N VAL A 16 -6.28 36.76 -2.09
CA VAL A 16 -7.61 36.98 -1.53
C VAL A 16 -8.08 38.36 -1.98
N CYS A 17 -8.84 38.45 -3.07
CA CYS A 17 -9.54 39.68 -3.42
C CYS A 17 -10.73 39.89 -2.47
N ARG A 18 -10.48 40.52 -1.31
CA ARG A 18 -11.56 41.19 -0.57
C ARG A 18 -11.93 42.43 -1.39
N ARG A 19 -13.14 42.50 -1.95
CA ARG A 19 -13.67 43.73 -2.56
C ARG A 19 -13.68 44.81 -1.49
N TRP A 20 -12.66 45.66 -1.50
CA TRP A 20 -12.60 46.90 -0.75
C TRP A 20 -12.87 48.03 -1.75
N PRO A 21 -13.90 48.87 -1.53
CA PRO A 21 -14.27 49.94 -2.47
C PRO A 21 -13.18 50.99 -2.73
N SER A 22 -12.05 50.93 -2.02
CA SER A 22 -10.99 51.93 -1.99
C SER A 22 -9.65 51.45 -2.58
N VAL A 23 -9.59 50.27 -3.19
CA VAL A 23 -8.40 49.80 -3.90
C VAL A 23 -8.75 49.70 -5.38
N GLU A 24 -8.44 50.76 -6.13
CA GLU A 24 -8.47 50.72 -7.59
C GLU A 24 -7.41 49.71 -8.07
N ASP A 25 -7.87 48.79 -8.93
CA ASP A 25 -7.15 47.82 -9.75
C ASP A 25 -5.65 47.65 -9.46
N LEU A 26 -5.27 46.51 -8.88
CA LEU A 26 -3.88 46.06 -8.72
C LEU A 26 -3.45 45.34 -10.01
N PRO A 27 -2.93 46.04 -11.04
CA PRO A 27 -2.73 45.46 -12.37
C PRO A 27 -1.59 44.45 -12.34
N HIS A 28 -0.67 44.60 -11.38
CA HIS A 28 0.41 43.64 -11.11
C HIS A 28 -0.10 42.32 -10.55
N ALA A 29 -1.17 42.31 -9.76
CA ALA A 29 -1.77 41.06 -9.26
C ALA A 29 -2.49 40.34 -10.40
N VAL A 30 -3.22 41.08 -11.23
CA VAL A 30 -3.84 40.55 -12.46
C VAL A 30 -2.77 40.04 -13.42
N HIS A 31 -1.66 40.76 -13.58
CA HIS A 31 -0.52 40.34 -14.40
C HIS A 31 0.16 39.10 -13.85
N LEU A 32 0.43 39.02 -12.54
CA LEU A 32 1.01 37.82 -11.92
C LEU A 32 0.09 36.60 -12.03
N ILE A 33 -1.22 36.79 -11.84
CA ILE A 33 -2.22 35.74 -12.07
C ILE A 33 -2.22 35.35 -13.54
N HIS A 34 -2.23 36.31 -14.47
CA HIS A 34 -2.22 36.06 -15.90
C HIS A 34 -0.94 35.34 -16.36
N THR A 35 0.22 35.77 -15.91
CA THR A 35 1.53 35.14 -16.17
C THR A 35 1.58 33.74 -15.58
N PHE A 36 1.09 33.55 -14.35
CA PHE A 36 0.96 32.22 -13.75
C PHE A 36 0.03 31.30 -14.55
N THR A 37 -1.11 31.80 -15.04
CA THR A 37 -2.03 31.02 -15.89
C THR A 37 -1.49 30.77 -17.30
N ALA A 38 -0.63 31.65 -17.81
CA ALA A 38 -0.03 31.54 -19.13
C ALA A 38 1.13 30.51 -19.14
N GLU A 39 2.00 30.49 -18.13
CA GLU A 39 3.21 29.67 -18.12
C GLU A 39 3.11 28.44 -17.21
N ILE A 40 2.02 27.68 -17.34
CA ILE A 40 1.89 26.43 -16.59
C ILE A 40 2.89 25.39 -17.13
N SER A 41 3.76 24.91 -16.25
CA SER A 41 4.73 23.85 -16.55
C SER A 41 4.04 22.61 -17.14
N LYS A 42 4.71 21.98 -18.12
CA LYS A 42 4.29 20.70 -18.70
C LYS A 42 4.29 19.54 -17.69
N LYS A 43 4.80 19.76 -16.48
CA LYS A 43 4.83 18.80 -15.37
C LYS A 43 4.22 19.37 -14.08
N ALA A 44 3.45 20.46 -14.15
CA ALA A 44 2.91 21.13 -12.96
C ALA A 44 2.17 20.19 -11.99
N LEU A 45 1.32 19.28 -12.51
CA LEU A 45 0.59 18.32 -11.68
C LEU A 45 1.52 17.27 -11.04
N PRO A 46 2.38 16.55 -11.80
CA PRO A 46 3.39 15.67 -11.23
C PRO A 46 4.31 16.33 -10.20
N ASP A 47 4.85 17.50 -10.53
CA ASP A 47 5.81 18.20 -9.67
C ASP A 47 5.16 18.54 -8.33
N LEU A 48 3.92 19.05 -8.34
CA LEU A 48 3.16 19.35 -7.11
C LEU A 48 2.95 18.11 -6.22
N LEU A 49 2.69 16.95 -6.83
CA LEU A 49 2.53 15.70 -6.09
C LEU A 49 3.85 15.18 -5.53
N GLU A 50 4.97 15.40 -6.22
CA GLU A 50 6.30 15.03 -5.73
C GLU A 50 6.71 15.87 -4.52
N HIS A 51 6.36 17.16 -4.50
CA HIS A 51 6.63 18.08 -3.39
C HIS A 51 5.65 17.92 -2.21
N GLY A 52 4.52 17.23 -2.40
CA GLY A 52 3.58 16.88 -1.32
C GLY A 52 2.45 17.87 -1.07
N ASP A 53 2.27 18.88 -1.92
CA ASP A 53 1.29 19.96 -1.75
C ASP A 53 -0.12 19.58 -2.25
N SER A 54 -0.66 18.51 -1.68
CA SER A 54 -1.98 17.95 -2.07
C SER A 54 -3.15 18.93 -1.97
N SER A 55 -3.05 19.99 -1.15
CA SER A 55 -4.09 21.02 -0.99
C SER A 55 -4.26 21.90 -2.23
N LEU A 56 -3.19 22.09 -3.00
CA LEU A 56 -3.18 22.93 -4.20
C LEU A 56 -3.54 22.15 -5.46
N PHE A 57 -3.64 20.81 -5.36
CA PHE A 57 -3.87 19.92 -6.50
C PHE A 57 -5.06 20.36 -7.37
N PHE A 58 -6.22 20.62 -6.78
CA PHE A 58 -7.41 21.00 -7.55
C PHE A 58 -7.30 22.37 -8.23
N ARG A 59 -6.56 23.30 -7.62
CA ARG A 59 -6.29 24.62 -8.22
C ARG A 59 -5.38 24.49 -9.43
N VAL A 60 -4.30 23.71 -9.29
CA VAL A 60 -3.37 23.44 -10.40
C VAL A 60 -4.04 22.62 -11.49
N LEU A 61 -4.92 21.67 -11.14
CA LEU A 61 -5.72 20.92 -12.11
C LEU A 61 -6.61 21.84 -12.94
N GLN A 62 -7.34 22.76 -12.31
CA GLN A 62 -8.16 23.74 -13.01
C GLN A 62 -7.30 24.64 -13.92
N ALA A 63 -6.14 25.08 -13.43
CA ALA A 63 -5.22 25.90 -14.21
C ALA A 63 -4.69 25.13 -15.45
N VAL A 64 -4.36 23.85 -15.32
CA VAL A 64 -3.98 22.97 -16.44
C VAL A 64 -5.13 22.81 -17.44
N ASP A 65 -6.36 22.67 -16.96
CA ASP A 65 -7.55 22.56 -17.82
C ASP A 65 -7.75 23.83 -18.66
N GLU A 66 -7.65 24.99 -18.03
CA GLU A 66 -7.86 26.32 -18.64
C GLU A 66 -6.67 26.80 -19.49
N SER A 67 -5.48 26.21 -19.31
CA SER A 67 -4.28 26.60 -20.05
C SER A 67 -4.46 26.50 -21.56
N VAL A 68 -4.25 27.62 -22.26
CA VAL A 68 -4.29 27.70 -23.73
C VAL A 68 -2.96 27.22 -24.34
N ASN A 69 -1.87 27.27 -23.57
CA ASN A 69 -0.52 26.97 -24.03
C ASN A 69 -0.16 25.48 -23.98
N LEU A 70 -0.92 24.68 -23.23
CA LEU A 70 -0.76 23.23 -23.20
C LEU A 70 -1.57 22.57 -24.33
N ILE A 71 -0.88 21.92 -25.26
CA ILE A 71 -1.55 21.11 -26.28
C ILE A 71 -2.23 19.89 -25.64
N HIS A 72 -3.25 19.34 -26.30
CA HIS A 72 -4.11 18.29 -25.74
C HIS A 72 -3.31 17.09 -25.18
N HIS A 73 -2.33 16.58 -25.93
CA HIS A 73 -1.51 15.45 -25.48
C HIS A 73 -0.63 15.76 -24.26
N GLU A 74 -0.22 17.01 -24.04
CA GLU A 74 0.53 17.41 -22.86
C GLU A 74 -0.37 17.41 -21.62
N LYS A 75 -1.61 17.89 -21.75
CA LYS A 75 -2.61 17.78 -20.68
C LYS A 75 -2.87 16.32 -20.31
N LEU A 76 -3.12 15.46 -21.31
CA LEU A 76 -3.33 14.02 -21.09
C LEU A 76 -2.14 13.35 -20.39
N ARG A 77 -0.91 13.69 -20.79
CA ARG A 77 0.30 13.17 -20.16
C ARG A 77 0.38 13.57 -18.68
N GLN A 78 0.07 14.83 -18.35
CA GLN A 78 0.01 15.28 -16.96
C GLN A 78 -1.05 14.53 -16.15
N TYR A 79 -2.26 14.35 -16.69
CA TYR A 79 -3.31 13.60 -16.01
C TYR A 79 -2.89 12.15 -15.75
N ARG A 80 -2.26 11.49 -16.73
CA ARG A 80 -1.77 10.11 -16.57
C ARG A 80 -0.69 10.02 -15.50
N LEU A 81 0.34 10.86 -15.56
CA LEU A 81 1.42 10.85 -14.56
C LEU A 81 0.91 11.20 -13.16
N ALA A 82 0.01 12.17 -13.05
CA ALA A 82 -0.62 12.50 -11.78
C ALA A 82 -1.44 11.30 -11.23
N MET A 83 -2.20 10.61 -12.09
CA MET A 83 -2.96 9.42 -11.68
C MET A 83 -2.08 8.32 -11.08
N GLN A 84 -0.86 8.14 -11.59
CA GLN A 84 0.12 7.18 -11.08
C GLN A 84 0.72 7.59 -9.73
N LEU A 85 0.90 8.90 -9.49
CA LEU A 85 1.52 9.43 -8.26
C LEU A 85 0.53 9.63 -7.11
N ILE A 86 -0.74 9.93 -7.39
CA ILE A 86 -1.77 10.19 -6.38
C ILE A 86 -1.90 9.08 -5.31
N PRO A 87 -1.86 7.76 -5.66
CA PRO A 87 -1.98 6.68 -4.67
C PRO A 87 -0.95 6.75 -3.54
N SER A 88 0.30 7.15 -3.82
CA SER A 88 1.38 7.21 -2.83
C SER A 88 1.63 8.61 -2.26
N LYS A 89 1.28 9.66 -3.01
CA LYS A 89 1.59 11.06 -2.64
C LYS A 89 0.46 11.83 -1.99
N MET A 90 -0.79 11.42 -2.21
CA MET A 90 -1.95 12.04 -1.55
C MET A 90 -2.48 11.15 -0.43
N THR A 91 -3.22 11.73 0.51
CA THR A 91 -3.96 10.98 1.52
C THR A 91 -5.47 11.00 1.22
N LEU A 92 -6.23 10.04 1.75
CA LEU A 92 -7.70 10.06 1.63
C LEU A 92 -8.31 11.37 2.17
N LYS A 93 -7.79 11.87 3.31
CA LYS A 93 -8.21 13.15 3.89
C LYS A 93 -7.85 14.33 2.99
N GLY A 94 -6.71 14.26 2.30
CA GLY A 94 -6.29 15.22 1.28
C GLY A 94 -7.03 15.12 -0.05
N GLY A 95 -8.10 14.33 -0.14
CA GLY A 95 -8.92 14.25 -1.34
C GLY A 95 -8.41 13.30 -2.42
N LYS A 96 -7.53 12.33 -2.10
CA LYS A 96 -7.01 11.32 -3.04
C LYS A 96 -8.11 10.74 -3.96
N LEU A 97 -9.19 10.23 -3.39
CA LEU A 97 -10.28 9.64 -4.16
C LEU A 97 -10.97 10.65 -5.09
N GLN A 98 -11.13 11.88 -4.64
CA GLN A 98 -11.74 12.94 -5.44
C GLN A 98 -10.81 13.35 -6.60
N ALA A 99 -9.51 13.48 -6.34
CA ALA A 99 -8.50 13.77 -7.34
C ALA A 99 -8.48 12.70 -8.45
N MET A 100 -8.44 11.42 -8.07
CA MET A 100 -8.48 10.31 -9.03
C MET A 100 -9.78 10.32 -9.86
N LYS A 101 -10.94 10.57 -9.23
CA LYS A 101 -12.22 10.69 -9.95
C LYS A 101 -12.22 11.82 -10.96
N GLU A 102 -11.68 12.98 -10.59
CA GLU A 102 -11.62 14.14 -11.47
C GLU A 102 -10.68 13.93 -12.66
N LEU A 103 -9.53 13.28 -12.45
CA LEU A 103 -8.65 12.90 -13.55
C LEU A 103 -9.28 11.85 -14.46
N TYR A 104 -9.96 10.85 -13.90
CA TYR A 104 -10.62 9.80 -14.68
C TYR A 104 -11.74 10.35 -15.58
N LYS A 105 -12.50 11.35 -15.11
CA LYS A 105 -13.52 12.04 -15.93
C LYS A 105 -12.91 12.71 -17.16
N ARG A 106 -11.71 13.28 -17.01
CA ARG A 106 -10.99 13.99 -18.09
C ARG A 106 -10.33 13.02 -19.07
N TYR A 107 -9.71 11.97 -18.53
CA TYR A 107 -9.01 10.98 -19.32
C TYR A 107 -9.15 9.59 -18.69
N ARG A 108 -10.03 8.76 -19.26
CA ARG A 108 -10.24 7.38 -18.77
C ARG A 108 -8.96 6.53 -18.89
N GLY A 109 -8.18 6.74 -19.96
CA GLY A 109 -6.89 6.06 -20.17
C GLY A 109 -5.79 6.50 -19.20
N ALA A 110 -6.08 7.39 -18.25
CA ALA A 110 -5.18 7.65 -17.13
C ALA A 110 -5.10 6.45 -16.17
N VAL A 111 -6.13 5.61 -16.11
CA VAL A 111 -6.10 4.36 -15.34
C VAL A 111 -5.43 3.31 -16.21
N ASP A 112 -4.12 3.20 -16.05
CA ASP A 112 -3.24 2.26 -16.73
C ASP A 112 -2.62 1.25 -15.75
N ASP A 113 -1.82 0.33 -16.29
CA ASP A 113 -1.09 -0.71 -15.55
C ASP A 113 -0.27 -0.14 -14.39
N ASP A 114 0.35 1.02 -14.59
CA ASP A 114 1.18 1.68 -13.60
C ASP A 114 0.34 2.27 -12.46
N THR A 115 -0.81 2.88 -12.78
CA THR A 115 -1.80 3.34 -11.80
C THR A 115 -2.30 2.18 -10.95
N VAL A 116 -2.64 1.06 -11.59
CA VAL A 116 -3.07 -0.17 -10.91
C VAL A 116 -1.99 -0.66 -9.96
N ARG A 117 -0.72 -0.69 -10.40
CA ARG A 117 0.42 -1.08 -9.56
C ARG A 117 0.62 -0.14 -8.37
N ALA A 118 0.48 1.17 -8.57
CA ALA A 118 0.58 2.16 -7.51
C ALA A 118 -0.53 1.97 -6.46
N VAL A 119 -1.76 1.71 -6.89
CA VAL A 119 -2.88 1.43 -5.96
C VAL A 119 -2.70 0.09 -5.23
N ALA A 120 -2.10 -0.92 -5.87
CA ALA A 120 -1.78 -2.19 -5.21
C ALA A 120 -0.71 -2.06 -4.13
N ALA A 121 0.16 -1.04 -4.20
CA ALA A 121 1.19 -0.81 -3.20
C ALA A 121 0.57 -0.30 -1.88
N GLU A 122 -0.43 0.57 -1.97
CA GLU A 122 -1.17 1.11 -0.81
C GLU A 122 -2.69 0.95 -1.01
N PRO A 123 -3.20 -0.28 -0.84
CA PRO A 123 -4.59 -0.60 -1.13
C PRO A 123 -5.54 0.01 -0.09
N GLU A 124 -6.16 1.12 -0.47
CA GLU A 124 -7.22 1.76 0.28
C GLU A 124 -8.60 1.35 -0.23
N LEU A 125 -9.45 0.87 0.67
CA LEU A 125 -10.77 0.33 0.33
C LEU A 125 -11.64 1.27 -0.51
N PRO A 126 -11.72 2.60 -0.25
CA PRO A 126 -12.52 3.50 -1.08
C PRO A 126 -12.04 3.60 -2.53
N VAL A 127 -10.71 3.60 -2.74
CA VAL A 127 -10.10 3.66 -4.07
C VAL A 127 -10.32 2.35 -4.82
N LEU A 128 -10.11 1.21 -4.16
CA LEU A 128 -10.34 -0.11 -4.78
C LEU A 128 -11.81 -0.31 -5.20
N LYS A 129 -12.77 0.08 -4.35
CA LYS A 129 -14.20 0.03 -4.70
C LYS A 129 -14.52 0.91 -5.89
N TRP A 130 -13.93 2.10 -5.95
CA TRP A 130 -14.12 3.01 -7.07
C TRP A 130 -13.52 2.45 -8.37
N LEU A 131 -12.27 1.95 -8.34
CA LEU A 131 -11.65 1.31 -9.51
C LEU A 131 -12.47 0.12 -10.01
N HIS A 132 -12.96 -0.73 -9.10
CA HIS A 132 -13.85 -1.84 -9.45
C HIS A 132 -15.16 -1.37 -10.09
N SER A 133 -15.70 -0.22 -9.65
CA SER A 133 -16.92 0.34 -10.26
C SER A 133 -16.70 0.91 -11.66
N CYS A 134 -15.51 1.46 -11.93
CA CYS A 134 -15.17 2.05 -13.22
C CYS A 134 -14.76 1.00 -14.24
N GLU A 135 -13.91 0.06 -13.84
CA GLU A 135 -13.36 -0.96 -14.74
C GLU A 135 -13.34 -2.33 -14.07
N PRO A 136 -14.47 -3.08 -14.09
CA PRO A 136 -14.54 -4.41 -13.48
C PRO A 136 -13.54 -5.41 -14.09
N ARG A 137 -13.19 -5.22 -15.36
CA ARG A 137 -12.23 -6.07 -16.08
C ARG A 137 -10.79 -5.86 -15.61
N ILE A 138 -10.48 -4.74 -14.94
CA ILE A 138 -9.12 -4.45 -14.46
C ILE A 138 -8.64 -5.48 -13.43
N PHE A 139 -9.55 -6.10 -12.67
CA PHE A 139 -9.17 -7.15 -11.73
C PHE A 139 -8.85 -8.48 -12.45
N LYS A 140 -9.51 -8.76 -13.57
CA LYS A 140 -9.35 -10.01 -14.33
C LYS A 140 -8.22 -9.95 -15.37
N ASN A 141 -7.99 -8.78 -15.96
CA ASN A 141 -6.98 -8.59 -17.01
C ASN A 141 -5.56 -8.58 -16.44
N PHE A 142 -5.41 -8.18 -15.18
CA PHE A 142 -4.12 -8.08 -14.50
C PHE A 142 -3.89 -9.32 -13.64
N THR A 143 -3.14 -10.27 -14.20
CA THR A 143 -2.73 -11.48 -13.47
C THR A 143 -1.98 -11.09 -12.19
N GLY A 144 -2.43 -11.62 -11.05
CA GLY A 144 -1.80 -11.39 -9.74
C GLY A 144 -2.12 -10.05 -9.06
N PHE A 145 -2.98 -9.19 -9.61
CA PHE A 145 -3.39 -7.94 -8.94
C PHE A 145 -4.13 -8.21 -7.63
N GLU A 146 -5.11 -9.12 -7.67
CA GLU A 146 -5.91 -9.55 -6.51
C GLU A 146 -5.02 -10.13 -5.39
N GLU A 147 -4.06 -10.98 -5.78
CA GLU A 147 -3.11 -11.61 -4.85
C GLU A 147 -2.19 -10.58 -4.20
N ARG A 148 -1.68 -9.61 -4.96
CA ARG A 148 -0.81 -8.55 -4.44
C ARG A 148 -1.52 -7.67 -3.42
N ILE A 149 -2.75 -7.25 -3.72
CA ILE A 149 -3.58 -6.50 -2.77
C ILE A 149 -3.87 -7.35 -1.54
N PHE A 150 -4.24 -8.62 -1.72
CA PHE A 150 -4.54 -9.51 -0.62
C PHE A 150 -3.33 -9.73 0.30
N ARG A 151 -2.14 -9.96 -0.28
CA ARG A 151 -0.88 -10.09 0.44
C ARG A 151 -0.64 -8.87 1.32
N PHE A 152 -0.64 -7.68 0.72
CA PHE A 152 -0.42 -6.45 1.47
C PHE A 152 -1.47 -6.25 2.57
N ALA A 153 -2.75 -6.41 2.22
CA ALA A 153 -3.86 -6.20 3.15
C ALA A 153 -3.83 -7.19 4.31
N SER A 154 -3.43 -8.44 4.05
CA SER A 154 -3.34 -9.49 5.06
C SER A 154 -2.13 -9.30 5.97
N THR A 155 -0.97 -8.86 5.46
CA THR A 155 0.21 -8.58 6.29
C THR A 155 0.04 -7.34 7.18
N ASN A 156 -0.78 -6.36 6.77
CA ASN A 156 -0.96 -5.07 7.46
C ASN A 156 -2.31 -4.93 8.22
N ASP A 157 -2.98 -6.04 8.54
CA ASP A 157 -4.30 -6.09 9.19
C ASP A 157 -5.39 -5.19 8.56
N ARG A 158 -5.38 -5.02 7.23
CA ARG A 158 -6.41 -4.25 6.53
C ARG A 158 -7.68 -5.10 6.34
N LYS A 159 -8.30 -5.51 7.46
CA LYS A 159 -9.49 -6.39 7.53
C LYS A 159 -10.59 -5.99 6.54
N GLY A 160 -10.84 -4.69 6.36
CA GLY A 160 -11.85 -4.17 5.43
C GLY A 160 -11.57 -4.51 3.96
N VAL A 161 -10.29 -4.43 3.54
CA VAL A 161 -9.85 -4.77 2.18
C VAL A 161 -9.90 -6.28 1.98
N VAL A 162 -9.38 -7.05 2.94
CA VAL A 162 -9.39 -8.51 2.88
C VAL A 162 -10.81 -9.06 2.75
N ARG A 163 -11.74 -8.60 3.62
CA ARG A 163 -13.14 -9.02 3.57
C ARG A 163 -13.83 -8.67 2.26
N TRP A 164 -13.45 -7.53 1.66
CA TRP A 164 -14.00 -7.12 0.37
C TRP A 164 -13.46 -7.99 -0.76
N LEU A 165 -12.16 -8.27 -0.79
CA LEU A 165 -11.55 -9.14 -1.80
C LEU A 165 -12.06 -10.58 -1.73
N VAL A 166 -12.09 -11.20 -0.54
CA VAL A 166 -12.54 -12.59 -0.37
C VAL A 166 -14.01 -12.77 -0.81
N LYS A 167 -14.85 -11.74 -0.67
CA LYS A 167 -16.23 -11.76 -1.17
C LYS A 167 -16.33 -11.71 -2.69
N LEU A 168 -15.42 -11.00 -3.36
CA LEU A 168 -15.41 -10.87 -4.82
C LEU A 168 -14.70 -12.04 -5.50
N PHE A 169 -13.66 -12.54 -4.84
CA PHE A 169 -12.68 -13.47 -5.38
C PHE A 169 -12.45 -14.63 -4.39
N PRO A 170 -13.49 -15.43 -4.07
CA PRO A 170 -13.38 -16.51 -3.10
C PRO A 170 -12.43 -17.62 -3.55
N ASP A 171 -12.13 -17.69 -4.86
CA ASP A 171 -11.28 -18.72 -5.48
C ASP A 171 -9.80 -18.36 -5.57
N THR A 172 -9.48 -17.10 -5.85
CA THR A 172 -8.10 -16.61 -6.03
C THR A 172 -7.44 -16.18 -4.72
N VAL A 173 -8.23 -15.88 -3.68
CA VAL A 173 -7.74 -15.22 -2.47
C VAL A 173 -7.79 -16.17 -1.28
N ARG A 174 -6.79 -17.06 -1.21
CA ARG A 174 -6.70 -18.12 -0.20
C ARG A 174 -5.26 -18.27 0.31
N SER A 175 -4.72 -17.30 1.04
CA SER A 175 -3.48 -17.57 1.79
C SER A 175 -3.59 -17.09 3.23
N LEU A 176 -3.49 -18.02 4.17
CA LEU A 176 -3.35 -17.71 5.60
C LEU A 176 -1.93 -17.25 5.94
N GLU A 177 -0.95 -17.56 5.09
CA GLU A 177 0.47 -17.33 5.38
C GLU A 177 0.80 -15.85 5.58
N PHE A 178 0.13 -14.96 4.85
CA PHE A 178 0.38 -13.51 4.94
C PHE A 178 -0.18 -12.93 6.23
N ALA A 179 -1.37 -13.37 6.64
CA ALA A 179 -1.96 -12.99 7.92
C ALA A 179 -1.18 -13.60 9.09
N ALA A 180 -0.69 -14.83 8.94
CA ALA A 180 0.14 -15.52 9.92
C ALA A 180 1.50 -14.85 10.11
N GLY A 181 2.21 -14.51 9.02
CA GLY A 181 3.46 -13.75 9.09
C GLY A 181 3.28 -12.32 9.63
N GLY A 182 2.11 -11.71 9.39
CA GLY A 182 1.75 -10.39 9.92
C GLY A 182 1.36 -10.36 11.39
N GLY A 183 1.07 -11.51 12.02
CA GLY A 183 0.66 -11.57 13.43
C GLY A 183 -0.85 -11.39 13.67
N HIS A 184 -1.69 -11.57 12.65
CA HIS A 184 -3.12 -11.18 12.71
C HIS A 184 -4.05 -12.36 13.00
N LEU A 185 -4.06 -12.84 14.25
CA LEU A 185 -4.85 -14.01 14.67
C LEU A 185 -6.37 -13.87 14.38
N ASP A 186 -6.95 -12.70 14.62
CA ASP A 186 -8.37 -12.45 14.35
C ASP A 186 -8.72 -12.58 12.86
N LEU A 187 -7.80 -12.14 12.00
CA LEU A 187 -7.97 -12.25 10.55
C LEU A 187 -7.89 -13.70 10.10
N ILE A 188 -6.97 -14.48 10.67
CA ILE A 188 -6.84 -15.93 10.42
C ILE A 188 -8.12 -16.65 10.83
N LYS A 189 -8.64 -16.42 12.04
CA LYS A 189 -9.91 -16.99 12.51
C LYS A 189 -11.07 -16.65 11.56
N TRP A 190 -11.12 -15.42 11.08
CA TRP A 190 -12.13 -14.99 10.12
C TRP A 190 -11.97 -15.72 8.77
N LEU A 191 -10.76 -15.77 8.22
CA LEU A 191 -10.46 -16.46 6.96
C LEU A 191 -10.81 -17.95 7.04
N MET A 192 -10.43 -18.63 8.12
CA MET A 192 -10.71 -20.06 8.34
C MET A 192 -12.20 -20.39 8.42
N LYS A 193 -13.03 -19.43 8.82
CA LYS A 193 -14.50 -19.60 8.86
C LYS A 193 -15.16 -19.40 7.49
N HIS A 194 -14.55 -18.66 6.57
CA HIS A 194 -15.20 -18.21 5.34
C HIS A 194 -14.63 -18.85 4.06
N THR A 195 -13.55 -19.62 4.15
CA THR A 195 -12.95 -20.35 3.02
C THR A 195 -12.48 -21.74 3.46
N LYS A 196 -12.23 -22.65 2.50
CA LYS A 196 -11.75 -24.02 2.77
C LYS A 196 -10.22 -24.04 2.78
N TRP A 197 -9.61 -24.67 3.78
CA TRP A 197 -8.16 -24.61 4.02
C TRP A 197 -7.59 -25.97 4.41
N ASP A 198 -7.28 -26.83 3.43
CA ASP A 198 -6.71 -28.16 3.73
C ASP A 198 -5.18 -28.21 3.58
N THR A 199 -4.60 -27.44 2.65
CA THR A 199 -3.16 -27.42 2.32
C THR A 199 -2.40 -26.17 2.79
N GLU A 200 -3.10 -25.05 2.95
CA GLU A 200 -2.48 -23.74 3.21
C GLU A 200 -2.23 -23.45 4.70
N VAL A 201 -2.79 -24.26 5.61
CA VAL A 201 -2.59 -24.11 7.05
C VAL A 201 -1.14 -24.47 7.46
N GLU A 202 -0.44 -25.34 6.71
CA GLU A 202 0.96 -25.70 6.98
C GLU A 202 1.89 -24.52 6.69
N ALA A 203 1.74 -23.92 5.51
CA ALA A 203 2.46 -22.71 5.12
C ALA A 203 2.24 -21.57 6.12
N ALA A 204 1.00 -21.41 6.60
CA ALA A 204 0.68 -20.41 7.62
C ALA A 204 1.32 -20.69 8.97
N PHE A 205 1.33 -21.95 9.42
CA PHE A 205 2.02 -22.35 10.64
C PHE A 205 3.52 -22.04 10.54
N TYR A 206 4.14 -22.42 9.42
CA TYR A 206 5.54 -22.13 9.16
C TYR A 206 5.86 -20.63 9.19
N LYS A 207 5.03 -19.80 8.57
CA LYS A 207 5.20 -18.33 8.60
C LYS A 207 5.01 -17.74 9.99
N ALA A 208 4.03 -18.21 10.77
CA ALA A 208 3.84 -17.79 12.15
C ALA A 208 5.08 -18.13 13.00
N VAL A 209 5.63 -19.32 12.83
CA VAL A 209 6.82 -19.78 13.55
C VAL A 209 8.06 -18.96 13.21
N GLN A 210 8.32 -18.72 11.91
CA GLN A 210 9.45 -17.89 11.47
C GLN A 210 9.35 -16.45 11.98
N ALA A 211 8.13 -15.90 12.03
CA ALA A 211 7.86 -14.55 12.48
C ALA A 211 7.77 -14.41 14.01
N GLY A 212 7.82 -15.53 14.76
CA GLY A 212 7.75 -15.52 16.23
C GLY A 212 6.36 -15.38 16.82
N HIS A 213 5.29 -15.54 16.02
CA HIS A 213 3.90 -15.36 16.46
C HIS A 213 3.35 -16.61 17.15
N VAL A 214 3.76 -16.83 18.40
CA VAL A 214 3.47 -18.02 19.22
C VAL A 214 1.98 -18.37 19.27
N GLU A 215 1.12 -17.39 19.56
CA GLU A 215 -0.32 -17.63 19.73
C GLU A 215 -1.00 -18.07 18.42
N ILE A 216 -0.50 -17.61 17.28
CA ILE A 216 -0.97 -18.07 15.97
C ILE A 216 -0.46 -19.49 15.70
N ALA A 217 0.81 -19.78 16.01
CA ALA A 217 1.38 -21.11 15.83
C ALA A 217 0.62 -22.16 16.67
N LYS A 218 0.34 -21.86 17.95
CA LYS A 218 -0.51 -22.69 18.82
C LYS A 218 -1.91 -22.89 18.24
N PHE A 219 -2.54 -21.82 17.77
CA PHE A 219 -3.88 -21.88 17.18
C PHE A 219 -3.93 -22.79 15.94
N LEU A 220 -2.98 -22.62 15.01
CA LEU A 220 -2.92 -23.41 13.78
C LEU A 220 -2.55 -24.87 14.05
N TYR A 221 -1.64 -25.14 15.00
CA TYR A 221 -1.29 -26.48 15.45
C TYR A 221 -2.51 -27.22 16.04
N ASN A 222 -3.26 -26.56 16.91
CA ASN A 222 -4.48 -27.13 17.49
C ASN A 222 -5.56 -27.39 16.44
N TYR A 223 -5.62 -26.59 15.38
CA TYR A 223 -6.56 -26.79 14.30
C TYR A 223 -6.25 -28.03 13.45
N LYS A 224 -4.96 -28.30 13.16
CA LYS A 224 -4.55 -29.52 12.44
C LYS A 224 -3.23 -30.10 13.00
N PRO A 225 -3.31 -30.94 14.06
CA PRO A 225 -2.12 -31.50 14.71
C PRO A 225 -1.26 -32.42 13.82
N THR A 226 -1.82 -32.92 12.71
CA THR A 226 -1.16 -33.88 11.79
C THR A 226 -0.08 -33.25 10.90
N MET A 227 0.05 -31.92 10.88
CA MET A 227 0.94 -31.13 10.00
C MET A 227 2.44 -31.31 10.26
N THR A 228 2.78 -32.07 11.30
CA THR A 228 4.03 -31.94 12.04
C THR A 228 5.08 -32.98 11.66
N LYS A 229 4.72 -33.92 10.78
CA LYS A 229 5.60 -35.02 10.35
C LYS A 229 6.29 -34.78 9.01
N SER A 230 6.05 -33.64 8.37
CA SER A 230 6.64 -33.28 7.08
C SER A 230 7.86 -32.36 7.30
N TYR A 231 9.02 -32.81 6.82
CA TYR A 231 10.36 -32.23 6.95
C TYR A 231 10.42 -30.68 7.12
N TRP A 232 10.85 -30.23 8.30
CA TRP A 232 11.11 -28.83 8.66
C TRP A 232 12.62 -28.55 8.75
N PRO A 233 13.15 -27.48 8.12
CA PRO A 233 14.48 -26.99 8.46
C PRO A 233 14.42 -26.23 9.80
N MET A 234 14.75 -26.94 10.88
CA MET A 234 14.89 -26.47 12.28
C MET A 234 15.72 -25.19 12.49
N GLN A 235 16.44 -24.76 11.47
CA GLN A 235 17.35 -23.61 11.49
C GLN A 235 16.62 -22.26 11.53
N SER A 236 15.29 -22.21 11.43
CA SER A 236 14.53 -20.95 11.24
C SER A 236 13.73 -20.43 12.45
N ILE A 237 13.86 -21.03 13.63
CA ILE A 237 13.18 -20.54 14.84
C ILE A 237 13.96 -19.35 15.41
N THR A 238 13.29 -18.21 15.50
CA THR A 238 13.85 -16.94 16.00
C THR A 238 13.33 -16.59 17.40
N SER A 239 12.19 -17.16 17.80
CA SER A 239 11.53 -16.86 19.08
C SER A 239 11.81 -17.92 20.14
N LEU A 240 12.27 -17.47 21.31
CA LEU A 240 12.52 -18.29 22.49
C LEU A 240 11.25 -18.96 23.00
N GLU A 241 10.13 -18.23 22.99
CA GLU A 241 8.82 -18.73 23.44
C GLU A 241 8.33 -19.88 22.54
N ILE A 242 8.62 -19.83 21.23
CA ILE A 242 8.30 -20.94 20.33
C ILE A 242 9.16 -22.16 20.63
N ALA A 243 10.45 -21.97 20.91
CA ALA A 243 11.35 -23.07 21.27
C ALA A 243 10.93 -23.75 22.58
N GLN A 244 10.54 -22.97 23.60
CA GLN A 244 9.98 -23.49 24.85
C GLN A 244 8.70 -24.28 24.60
N TRP A 245 7.76 -23.71 23.84
CA TRP A 245 6.51 -24.40 23.51
C TRP A 245 6.74 -25.70 22.73
N PHE A 246 7.66 -25.71 21.76
CA PHE A 246 8.04 -26.93 21.01
C PHE A 246 8.66 -28.00 21.89
N HIS A 247 9.42 -27.60 22.92
CA HIS A 247 9.93 -28.54 23.91
C HIS A 247 8.79 -29.16 24.74
N GLU A 248 7.86 -28.34 25.24
CA GLU A 248 6.73 -28.80 26.05
C GLU A 248 5.86 -29.83 25.31
N ILE A 249 5.58 -29.60 24.02
CA ILE A 249 4.76 -30.51 23.20
C ILE A 249 5.57 -31.70 22.65
N LYS A 250 6.84 -31.84 23.04
CA LYS A 250 7.78 -32.87 22.54
C LYS A 250 7.82 -32.93 21.01
N PHE A 251 7.75 -31.76 20.37
CA PHE A 251 7.66 -31.61 18.92
C PHE A 251 8.87 -32.21 18.18
N TRP A 252 10.03 -32.18 18.84
CA TRP A 252 11.31 -32.59 18.30
C TRP A 252 12.12 -33.39 19.33
N SER A 253 13.03 -34.23 18.83
CA SER A 253 14.18 -34.66 19.63
C SER A 253 15.21 -33.53 19.62
N PHE A 254 15.66 -33.13 20.80
CA PHE A 254 16.72 -32.12 20.95
C PHE A 254 17.98 -32.63 20.22
N THR A 255 18.18 -32.15 19.01
CA THR A 255 19.24 -32.59 18.11
C THR A 255 20.22 -31.45 17.90
N ASP A 256 21.49 -31.79 17.73
CA ASP A 256 22.64 -30.88 17.60
C ASP A 256 22.47 -29.82 16.47
N SER A 257 21.59 -30.09 15.51
CA SER A 257 21.22 -29.17 14.42
C SER A 257 20.41 -27.94 14.86
N VAL A 258 19.57 -28.05 15.89
CA VAL A 258 18.77 -26.94 16.45
C VAL A 258 19.68 -25.95 17.14
N LEU A 259 20.58 -26.47 17.97
CA LEU A 259 21.59 -25.69 18.67
C LEU A 259 22.51 -24.98 17.69
N ARG A 260 22.93 -25.65 16.61
CA ARG A 260 23.79 -25.05 15.58
C ARG A 260 23.14 -23.85 14.89
N GLY A 261 21.88 -23.97 14.48
CA GLY A 261 21.14 -22.86 13.84
C GLY A 261 20.87 -21.68 14.79
N ALA A 262 20.60 -21.95 16.07
CA ALA A 262 20.47 -20.93 17.10
C ALA A 262 21.79 -20.15 17.32
N VAL A 263 22.91 -20.86 17.35
CA VAL A 263 24.25 -20.29 17.52
C VAL A 263 24.68 -19.46 16.30
N GLU A 264 24.43 -19.95 15.08
CA GLU A 264 24.72 -19.24 13.83
C GLU A 264 23.98 -17.89 13.72
N ARG A 265 22.84 -17.73 14.42
CA ARG A 265 22.04 -16.50 14.44
C ARG A 265 22.25 -15.64 15.70
N GLY A 266 23.18 -16.01 16.58
CA GLY A 266 23.51 -15.25 17.78
C GLY A 266 22.53 -15.41 18.94
N HIS A 267 21.60 -16.37 18.88
CA HIS A 267 20.61 -16.64 19.94
C HIS A 267 21.20 -17.57 21.01
N LEU A 268 22.24 -17.09 21.70
CA LEU A 268 22.98 -17.84 22.72
C LEU A 268 22.14 -18.22 23.96
N GLU A 269 21.02 -17.53 24.20
CA GLU A 269 20.09 -17.84 25.28
C GLU A 269 19.43 -19.22 25.13
N MET A 270 19.22 -19.70 23.89
CA MET A 270 18.71 -21.05 23.65
C MET A 270 19.70 -22.14 24.05
N ARG A 271 21.01 -21.84 24.11
CA ARG A 271 22.06 -22.76 24.58
C ARG A 271 22.08 -22.89 26.10
N LEU A 272 21.67 -21.85 26.82
CA LEU A 272 21.66 -21.81 28.28
C LEU A 272 20.49 -22.57 28.92
N MET A 273 19.44 -22.85 28.14
CA MET A 273 18.24 -23.52 28.64
C MET A 273 18.48 -24.95 29.13
N GLY A 274 19.59 -25.61 28.78
CA GLY A 274 19.94 -26.92 29.37
C GLY A 274 18.77 -27.92 29.41
N ILE A 275 18.01 -27.94 28.32
CA ILE A 275 16.93 -28.86 28.00
C ILE A 275 17.49 -29.87 26.99
#